data_AF-A0A7C2XR22-F1
#
_entry.id   AF-A0A7C2XR22-F1
#
_cell.length_a   1.000
_cell.length_b   1.000
_cell.length_c   1.000
_cell.angle_alpha   90.00
_cell.angle_beta   90.00
_cell.angle_gamma   90.00
#
_symmetry.space_group_name_H-M   'P 1'
#
loop_
_entity.id
_entity.type
_entity.pdbx_description
1 polymer ?
#
loop_
_entity_poly.entity_id
_entity_poly.type
_entity_poly.pdbx_seq_one_letter_code
_entity_poly.pdbx_strand_id
1 'polypeptide(L)'
;MEMIFNAWGPVEWILLIFILLILFGSRKIPEVARSLGEAVREFRKAMSETEQATKPIVQQEYRERVVSEKIDDPLIDLAKRKGINVEGKSRVQIVEELARKIREEESTS
;
A
#
# COMPACT_ATOMS: atom_id res chain seq x y z
N MET A 1 -42.55 -10.24 -8.36
CA MET A 1 -41.49 -9.32 -8.80
C MET A 1 -40.34 -10.04 -9.50
N GLU A 2 -40.13 -11.34 -9.24
CA GLU A 2 -39.13 -12.19 -9.95
C GLU A 2 -39.47 -12.47 -11.43
N MET A 3 -40.73 -12.35 -11.87
CA MET A 3 -41.15 -12.75 -13.22
C MET A 3 -40.81 -11.76 -14.34
N ILE A 4 -40.48 -10.51 -14.02
CA ILE A 4 -40.17 -9.47 -15.02
C ILE A 4 -38.75 -9.59 -15.57
N PHE A 5 -37.80 -10.10 -14.79
CA PHE A 5 -36.41 -10.23 -15.22
C PHE A 5 -36.17 -11.46 -16.10
N ASN A 6 -36.95 -12.51 -15.93
CA ASN A 6 -36.79 -13.76 -16.69
C ASN A 6 -37.64 -13.82 -17.97
N ALA A 7 -38.49 -12.81 -18.21
CA ALA A 7 -39.37 -12.74 -19.38
C ALA A 7 -38.75 -12.04 -20.58
N TRP A 8 -37.68 -11.26 -20.40
CA TRP A 8 -37.01 -10.54 -21.48
C TRP A 8 -35.69 -11.22 -21.79
N GLY A 9 -35.69 -11.95 -22.91
CA GLY A 9 -34.52 -12.67 -23.38
C GLY A 9 -33.44 -11.72 -23.91
N PRO A 10 -32.27 -12.27 -24.26
CA PRO A 10 -31.17 -11.49 -24.85
C PRO A 10 -31.59 -10.69 -26.10
N VAL A 11 -32.58 -11.18 -26.85
CA VAL A 11 -33.07 -10.54 -28.07
C VAL A 11 -33.80 -9.23 -27.78
N GLU A 12 -34.68 -9.20 -26.77
CA GLU A 12 -35.40 -8.00 -26.34
C GLU A 12 -34.43 -6.91 -25.86
N TRP A 13 -33.38 -7.31 -25.12
CA TRP A 13 -32.32 -6.40 -24.70
C TRP A 13 -31.55 -5.80 -25.88
N ILE A 14 -31.20 -6.60 -26.88
CA ILE A 14 -30.55 -6.12 -28.10
C ILE A 14 -31.44 -5.12 -28.83
N LEU A 15 -32.75 -5.40 -28.93
CA LEU A 15 -33.70 -4.54 -29.63
C LEU A 15 -33.88 -3.19 -28.89
N LEU A 16 -33.90 -3.20 -27.56
CA LEU A 16 -33.92 -1.99 -26.74
C LEU A 16 -32.65 -1.16 -26.93
N ILE A 17 -31.47 -1.79 -26.87
CA ILE A 17 -30.19 -1.12 -27.13
C ILE A 17 -30.17 -0.55 -28.54
N PHE A 18 -30.70 -1.27 -29.54
CA PHE A 18 -30.77 -0.80 -30.92
C PHE A 18 -31.62 0.46 -31.07
N ILE A 19 -32.80 0.50 -30.44
CA ILE A 19 -33.64 1.71 -30.40
C ILE A 19 -32.89 2.87 -29.73
N LEU A 20 -32.22 2.61 -28.60
CA LEU A 20 -31.42 3.62 -27.89
C LEU A 20 -30.30 4.17 -28.76
N LEU A 21 -29.62 3.31 -29.53
CA LEU A 21 -28.57 3.69 -30.47
C LEU A 21 -29.10 4.50 -31.65
N ILE A 22 -30.35 4.29 -32.09
CA ILE A 22 -30.96 5.12 -33.13
C ILE A 22 -31.29 6.52 -32.59
N LEU A 23 -31.87 6.60 -31.38
CA LEU A 23 -32.27 7.87 -30.76
C LEU A 23 -31.06 8.74 -30.40
N PHE A 24 -30.05 8.14 -29.77
CA PHE A 24 -28.87 8.86 -29.28
C PHE A 24 -27.69 8.81 -30.26
N GLY A 25 -27.69 7.88 -31.22
CA GLY A 25 -26.56 7.63 -32.11
C GLY A 25 -25.51 6.72 -31.47
N SER A 26 -24.87 5.86 -32.29
CA SER A 26 -23.82 4.93 -31.84
C SER A 26 -22.56 5.59 -31.29
N ARG A 27 -22.37 6.89 -31.55
CA ARG A 27 -21.22 7.67 -31.06
C ARG A 27 -21.43 8.30 -29.69
N LYS A 28 -22.66 8.66 -29.31
CA LYS A 28 -22.92 9.39 -28.05
C LYS A 28 -22.73 8.53 -26.81
N ILE A 29 -23.19 7.28 -26.83
CA ILE A 29 -23.03 6.34 -25.70
C ILE A 29 -21.54 6.15 -25.34
N PRO A 30 -20.64 5.80 -26.27
CA PRO A 30 -19.23 5.62 -25.94
C PRO A 30 -18.51 6.94 -25.59
N GLU A 31 -18.94 8.07 -26.15
CA GLU A 31 -18.41 9.39 -25.82
C GLU A 31 -18.71 9.76 -24.35
N VAL A 32 -19.96 9.59 -23.91
CA VAL A 32 -20.37 9.80 -22.51
C VAL A 32 -19.67 8.82 -21.57
N ALA A 33 -19.54 7.55 -21.97
CA ALA A 33 -18.83 6.56 -21.16
C ALA A 33 -17.35 6.92 -20.97
N ARG A 34 -16.69 7.45 -22.02
CA ARG A 34 -15.30 7.94 -21.93
C ARG A 34 -15.18 9.13 -20.99
N SER A 35 -16.01 10.17 -21.16
CA SER A 35 -15.94 11.36 -20.30
C SER A 35 -16.26 11.02 -18.84
N LEU A 36 -17.23 10.12 -18.60
CA LEU A 36 -17.56 9.66 -17.26
C LEU A 36 -16.42 8.81 -16.66
N GLY A 37 -15.79 7.96 -17.47
CA GLY A 37 -14.64 7.16 -17.05
C GLY A 37 -13.42 8.01 -16.66
N GLU A 38 -13.13 9.05 -17.44
CA GLU A 38 -12.09 10.04 -17.12
C GLU A 38 -12.42 10.78 -15.82
N ALA A 39 -13.66 11.25 -15.65
CA ALA A 39 -14.11 11.90 -14.42
C ALA A 39 -13.98 10.98 -13.19
N VAL A 40 -14.40 9.72 -13.29
CA VAL A 40 -14.28 8.74 -12.21
C VAL A 40 -12.81 8.44 -11.90
N ARG A 41 -11.95 8.37 -12.91
CA ARG A 41 -10.51 8.14 -12.73
C ARG A 41 -9.84 9.28 -11.99
N GLU A 42 -10.07 10.52 -12.40
CA GLU A 42 -9.49 11.68 -11.72
C GLU A 42 -10.08 11.87 -10.31
N PHE A 43 -11.37 11.58 -10.12
CA PHE A 43 -11.98 11.56 -8.79
C PHE A 43 -11.33 10.54 -7.85
N ARG A 44 -11.11 9.30 -8.33
CA ARG A 44 -10.40 8.26 -7.56
C ARG A 44 -8.98 8.68 -7.23
N LYS A 45 -8.27 9.28 -8.17
CA LYS A 45 -6.91 9.79 -7.98
C LYS A 45 -6.86 10.87 -6.90
N ALA A 46 -7.75 11.86 -6.96
CA ALA A 46 -7.83 12.92 -5.95
C ALA A 46 -8.18 12.37 -4.55
N MET A 47 -9.07 11.37 -4.46
CA MET A 47 -9.35 10.69 -3.20
C MET A 47 -8.11 9.96 -2.64
N SER A 48 -7.40 9.21 -3.49
CA SER A 48 -6.18 8.51 -3.08
C SER A 48 -5.03 9.45 -2.70
N GLU A 49 -4.91 10.60 -3.34
CA GLU A 49 -3.94 11.65 -2.98
C GLU A 49 -4.30 12.31 -1.64
N THR A 50 -5.60 12.51 -1.37
CA THR A 50 -6.09 13.05 -0.09
C THR A 50 -5.80 12.07 1.06
N GLU A 51 -6.02 10.78 0.84
CA GLU A 51 -5.65 9.73 1.81
C GLU A 51 -4.12 9.65 2.01
N GLN A 52 -3.34 9.84 0.95
CA GLN A 52 -1.88 9.83 1.01
C GLN A 52 -1.28 11.11 1.59
N ALA A 53 -1.97 12.25 1.55
CA ALA A 53 -1.56 13.48 2.22
C ALA A 53 -1.55 13.36 3.76
N THR A 54 -2.11 12.27 4.30
CA THR A 54 -1.99 11.89 5.72
C THR A 54 -0.80 10.96 6.00
N LYS A 55 -0.10 10.46 4.97
CA LYS A 55 1.26 9.90 5.17
C LYS A 55 2.22 11.08 5.25
N PRO A 56 2.82 11.33 6.42
CA PRO A 56 3.60 12.53 6.61
C PRO A 56 4.79 12.52 5.66
N ILE A 57 5.10 13.71 5.12
CA ILE A 57 6.27 14.10 4.32
C ILE A 57 7.60 13.57 4.90
N VAL A 58 7.56 13.15 6.17
CA VAL A 58 8.57 12.36 6.87
C VAL A 58 9.20 11.29 5.97
N GLN A 59 8.49 10.50 5.15
CA GLN A 59 9.16 9.38 4.45
C GLN A 59 10.23 9.77 3.41
N GLN A 60 10.13 10.91 2.72
CA GLN A 60 11.13 11.29 1.72
C GLN A 60 12.32 12.01 2.37
N GLU A 61 12.07 12.90 3.32
CA GLU A 61 13.13 13.57 4.09
C GLU A 61 13.83 12.60 5.06
N TYR A 62 13.10 11.62 5.59
CA TYR A 62 13.64 10.53 6.42
C TYR A 62 14.39 9.50 5.58
N ARG A 63 14.01 9.22 4.32
CA ARG A 63 14.80 8.30 3.47
C ARG A 63 16.15 8.92 3.08
N GLU A 64 16.23 10.24 2.90
CA GLU A 64 17.49 10.92 2.63
C GLU A 64 18.36 11.07 3.90
N ARG A 65 17.75 11.40 5.06
CA ARG A 65 18.45 11.43 6.35
C ARG A 65 18.85 10.04 6.86
N VAL A 66 18.03 9.00 6.69
CA VAL A 66 18.34 7.62 7.13
C VAL A 66 19.46 6.98 6.30
N VAL A 67 19.68 7.42 5.05
CA VAL A 67 20.83 6.97 4.26
C VAL A 67 22.13 7.66 4.71
N SER A 68 22.04 8.86 5.30
CA SER A 68 23.18 9.61 5.84
C SER A 68 23.46 9.32 7.33
N GLU A 69 22.47 8.86 8.10
CA GLU A 69 22.57 8.60 9.53
C GLU A 69 22.90 7.13 9.81
N LYS A 70 24.00 6.66 9.21
CA LYS A 70 24.72 5.52 9.77
C LYS A 70 25.35 5.99 11.09
N ILE A 71 24.78 5.60 12.23
CA ILE A 71 25.42 4.65 13.17
C ILE A 71 24.68 4.43 14.50
N ASP A 72 23.70 5.19 14.96
CA ASP A 72 23.39 5.07 16.39
C ASP A 72 22.26 4.07 16.71
N ASP A 73 22.47 2.79 16.37
CA ASP A 73 21.64 1.73 16.93
C ASP A 73 22.09 1.48 18.38
N PRO A 74 21.30 1.84 19.41
CA PRO A 74 21.70 1.70 20.81
C PRO A 74 22.09 0.26 21.15
N LEU A 75 21.57 -0.71 20.38
CA LEU A 75 21.91 -2.12 20.47
C LEU A 75 23.36 -2.42 20.09
N ILE A 76 23.93 -1.71 19.12
CA ILE A 76 25.32 -1.89 18.69
C ILE A 76 26.28 -1.28 19.73
N ASP A 77 25.91 -0.13 20.32
CA ASP A 77 26.72 0.49 21.38
C ASP A 77 26.70 -0.34 22.66
N LEU A 78 25.53 -0.89 23.04
CA LEU A 78 25.42 -1.83 24.16
C LEU A 78 26.20 -3.13 23.92
N ALA A 79 26.11 -3.70 22.72
CA ALA A 79 26.87 -4.90 22.36
C ALA A 79 28.39 -4.66 22.41
N LYS A 80 28.88 -3.52 21.89
CA LYS A 80 30.30 -3.15 21.96
C LYS A 80 30.78 -2.90 23.38
N ARG A 81 30.01 -2.19 24.21
CA ARG A 81 30.33 -1.96 25.63
C ARG A 81 30.39 -3.24 26.46
N LYS A 82 29.55 -4.22 26.11
CA LYS A 82 29.54 -5.57 26.69
C LYS A 82 30.54 -6.54 26.02
N GLY A 83 31.42 -6.04 25.14
CA GLY A 83 32.50 -6.82 24.52
C GLY A 83 32.03 -7.88 23.53
N ILE A 84 30.90 -7.65 22.85
CA ILE A 84 30.34 -8.55 21.84
C ILE A 84 30.81 -8.08 20.46
N ASN A 85 31.38 -9.00 19.68
CA ASN A 85 31.81 -8.73 18.32
C ASN A 85 30.60 -8.64 17.39
N VAL A 86 30.34 -7.44 16.88
CA VAL A 86 29.18 -7.08 16.03
C VAL A 86 29.46 -7.19 14.53
N GLU A 87 30.70 -7.45 14.12
CA GLU A 87 31.08 -7.49 12.71
C GLU A 87 30.66 -8.83 12.08
N GLY A 88 29.78 -8.76 11.07
CA GLY A 88 29.31 -9.92 10.30
C GLY A 88 28.14 -10.70 10.92
N LYS A 89 27.58 -10.27 12.06
CA LYS A 89 26.44 -10.93 12.72
C LYS A 89 25.13 -10.19 12.48
N SER A 90 24.04 -10.92 12.31
CA SER A 90 22.69 -10.34 12.17
C SER A 90 22.19 -9.79 13.51
N ARG A 91 21.33 -8.76 13.50
CA ARG A 91 20.75 -8.13 14.70
C ARG A 91 20.16 -9.15 15.68
N VAL A 92 19.50 -10.18 15.16
CA VAL A 92 18.89 -11.26 15.95
C VAL A 92 19.96 -12.09 16.69
N GLN A 93 21.08 -12.38 16.03
CA GLN A 93 22.18 -13.18 16.60
C GLN A 93 22.93 -12.40 17.69
N ILE A 94 23.09 -11.09 17.52
CA ILE A 94 23.72 -10.21 18.51
C ILE A 94 22.85 -10.13 19.77
N VAL A 95 21.54 -9.99 19.62
CA VAL A 95 20.59 -9.95 20.76
C VAL A 95 20.58 -11.29 21.52
N GLU A 96 20.67 -12.41 20.80
CA GLU A 96 20.68 -13.74 21.41
C GLU A 96 21.97 -14.03 22.19
N GLU A 97 23.13 -13.62 21.67
CA GLU A 97 24.41 -13.72 22.39
C GLU A 97 24.48 -12.75 23.59
N LEU A 98 23.91 -11.54 23.46
CA LEU A 98 23.82 -10.56 24.55
C LEU A 98 22.95 -11.09 25.69
N ALA A 99 21.78 -11.65 25.37
CA ALA A 99 20.89 -12.24 26.36
C ALA A 99 21.54 -13.43 27.08
N ARG A 100 22.36 -14.22 26.37
CA ARG A 100 23.08 -15.36 26.94
C ARG A 100 24.16 -14.93 27.93
N LYS A 101 25.01 -13.96 27.56
CA LYS A 101 26.08 -13.45 28.44
C LYS A 101 25.56 -12.77 29.71
N ILE A 102 24.49 -11.98 29.61
CA ILE A 102 23.88 -11.31 30.78
C ILE A 102 23.36 -12.35 31.77
N ARG A 103 22.71 -13.41 31.27
CA ARG A 103 22.19 -14.50 32.11
C ARG A 103 23.30 -15.33 32.77
N GLU A 104 24.45 -15.48 32.12
CA GLU A 104 25.63 -16.14 32.70
C GLU A 104 26.28 -15.28 33.80
N GLU A 105 26.41 -13.96 33.59
CA GLU A 105 26.90 -12.98 34.58
C GLU A 105 26.01 -12.91 35.85
N GLU A 106 24.69 -13.07 35.71
CA GLU A 106 23.74 -13.05 36.84
C GLU A 106 23.71 -14.35 37.66
N SER A 107 24.33 -15.44 37.20
CA SER A 107 24.28 -16.75 37.88
C SER A 107 25.49 -17.08 38.76
N THR A 108 26.47 -16.17 38.84
CA THR A 108 27.67 -16.29 39.70
C THR A 108 27.74 -15.18 40.76
N SER A 109 26.60 -14.56 41.11
CA SER A 109 26.49 -13.65 42.26
C SER A 109 25.49 -14.16 43.28
#